data_AF-A0A963DCJ3-F1
#
_entry.id   AF-A0A963DCJ3-F1
#
_cell.length_a   1.000
_cell.length_b   1.000
_cell.length_c   1.000
_cell.angle_alpha   90.00
_cell.angle_beta   90.00
_cell.angle_gamma   90.00
#
_symmetry.space_group_name_H-M   'P 1'
#
loop_
_entity.id
_entity.type
_entity.pdbx_description
1 polymer ?
#
loop_
_entity_poly.entity_id
_entity_poly.type
_entity_poly.pdbx_seq_one_letter_code
_entity_poly.pdbx_strand_id
1 'polypeptide(L)' 'MSGPISTPGPSSGWSVLRLDDNGNAFRVAGGLSQTAAEAMVRAFEAKGHKQCYWACADAEVPGVPR' A
#
# COMPACT_ATOMS: atom_id res chain seq x y z
N MET A 1 -27.75 23.76 -12.50
CA MET A 1 -26.96 24.15 -11.31
C MET A 1 -26.11 22.96 -10.93
N SER A 2 -24.81 23.07 -11.21
CA SER A 2 -23.80 22.05 -11.00
C SER A 2 -23.62 21.77 -9.51
N GLY A 3 -23.84 20.52 -9.08
CA GLY A 3 -23.27 20.03 -7.83
C GLY A 3 -21.75 19.92 -8.02
N PRO A 4 -20.93 20.12 -6.97
CA PRO A 4 -19.51 19.88 -7.11
C PRO A 4 -19.34 18.41 -7.48
N ILE A 5 -18.74 18.17 -8.65
CA ILE A 5 -18.09 16.89 -8.90
C ILE A 5 -17.08 16.76 -7.76
N SER A 6 -17.35 15.88 -6.81
CA SER A 6 -16.31 15.41 -5.90
C SER A 6 -15.37 14.62 -6.79
N THR A 7 -14.47 15.33 -7.50
CA THR A 7 -13.24 14.70 -7.97
C THR A 7 -12.62 14.14 -6.71
N PRO A 8 -12.54 12.81 -6.51
CA PRO A 8 -11.68 12.33 -5.44
C PRO A 8 -10.31 12.94 -5.77
N GLY A 9 -9.81 13.83 -4.90
CA GLY A 9 -8.41 14.24 -4.93
C GLY A 9 -7.55 12.99 -5.05
N PRO A 10 -6.37 13.07 -5.70
CA PRO A 10 -5.63 11.91 -6.20
C PRO A 10 -5.75 10.78 -5.19
N SER A 11 -6.50 9.73 -5.54
CA SER A 11 -6.78 8.65 -4.61
C SER A 11 -5.44 8.02 -4.30
N SER A 12 -4.84 8.46 -3.20
CA SER A 12 -3.56 7.99 -2.74
C SER A 12 -3.73 6.49 -2.50
N GLY A 13 -3.30 5.72 -3.49
CA GLY A 13 -3.39 4.28 -3.49
C GLY A 13 -2.51 3.72 -2.38
N TRP A 14 -2.98 2.70 -1.70
CA TRP A 14 -2.16 2.00 -0.73
C TRP A 14 -1.27 0.99 -1.44
N SER A 15 -0.10 0.76 -0.84
CA SER A 15 0.89 -0.19 -1.29
C SER A 15 1.25 -1.12 -0.16
N VAL A 16 1.50 -2.38 -0.50
CA VAL A 16 2.01 -3.36 0.46
C VAL A 16 3.51 -3.45 0.25
N LEU A 17 4.25 -3.16 1.31
CA LEU A 17 5.70 -3.30 1.36
C LEU A 17 6.05 -4.57 2.14
N ARG A 18 7.18 -5.18 1.80
CA ARG A 18 7.78 -6.30 2.52
C ARG A 18 9.23 -5.99 2.84
N LEU A 19 9.66 -6.23 4.08
CA LEU A 19 11.07 -6.23 4.47
C LEU A 19 11.65 -7.63 4.29
N ASP A 20 12.77 -7.72 3.60
CA ASP A 20 13.58 -8.93 3.54
C ASP A 20 14.55 -9.02 4.75
N ASP A 21 15.19 -10.17 4.97
CA ASP A 21 16.13 -10.40 6.08
C ASP A 21 17.37 -9.49 5.99
N ASN A 22 17.71 -9.05 4.78
CA ASN A 22 18.76 -8.07 4.52
C ASN A 22 18.33 -6.61 4.79
N GLY A 23 17.09 -6.37 5.21
CA GLY A 23 16.57 -5.04 5.53
C GLY A 23 16.10 -4.23 4.31
N ASN A 24 15.93 -4.85 3.13
CA ASN A 24 15.41 -4.13 1.96
C ASN A 24 13.88 -4.17 1.93
N ALA A 25 13.27 -3.01 1.72
CA ALA A 25 11.82 -2.88 1.54
C ALA A 25 11.46 -3.01 0.06
N PHE A 26 10.56 -3.94 -0.26
CA PHE A 26 10.07 -4.18 -1.61
C PHE A 26 8.56 -3.98 -1.70
N ARG A 27 8.11 -3.27 -2.73
CA ARG A 27 6.69 -3.14 -3.05
C ARG A 27 6.17 -4.45 -3.64
N VAL A 28 5.31 -5.12 -2.88
CA VAL A 28 4.63 -6.35 -3.28
C VAL A 28 3.37 -6.02 -4.10
N ALA A 29 2.66 -4.96 -3.73
CA ALA A 29 1.47 -4.50 -4.43
C ALA A 29 1.28 -2.98 -4.27
N GLY A 30 0.49 -2.39 -5.16
CA GLY A 30 0.31 -0.95 -5.24
C GLY A 30 -1.01 -0.55 -5.90
N GLY A 31 -1.45 0.69 -5.68
CA GLY A 31 -2.72 1.18 -6.23
C GLY A 31 -3.94 0.54 -5.57
N LEU A 32 -3.78 0.02 -4.36
CA LEU A 32 -4.85 -0.65 -3.61
C LEU A 32 -5.68 0.37 -2.83
N SER A 33 -6.86 -0.03 -2.38
CA SER A 33 -7.49 0.65 -1.24
C SER A 33 -6.76 0.26 0.05
N GLN A 34 -6.86 1.10 1.08
CA GLN A 34 -6.31 0.83 2.41
C GLN A 34 -6.70 -0.56 2.91
N THR A 35 -7.99 -0.86 2.91
CA THR A 35 -8.55 -2.13 3.38
C THR A 35 -8.01 -3.32 2.59
N ALA A 36 -7.82 -3.18 1.27
CA ALA A 36 -7.25 -4.25 0.46
C ALA A 36 -5.77 -4.48 0.79
N ALA A 37 -5.00 -3.41 0.99
CA ALA A 37 -3.60 -3.52 1.40
C ALA A 37 -3.45 -4.17 2.79
N GLU A 38 -4.27 -3.76 3.76
CA GLU A 38 -4.29 -4.36 5.11
C GLU A 38 -4.72 -5.83 5.09
N ALA A 39 -5.73 -6.18 4.30
CA ALA A 39 -6.16 -7.57 4.14
C ALA A 39 -5.03 -8.45 3.56
N MET A 40 -4.28 -7.92 2.59
CA MET A 40 -3.10 -8.59 2.04
C MET A 40 -2.01 -8.77 3.09
N VAL A 41 -1.69 -7.73 3.87
CA VAL A 41 -0.72 -7.82 4.98
C VAL A 41 -1.11 -8.94 5.94
N ARG A 42 -2.36 -8.96 6.42
CA ARG A 42 -2.86 -10.02 7.31
C ARG A 42 -2.77 -11.41 6.69
N ALA A 43 -3.09 -11.54 5.41
CA ALA A 43 -2.99 -12.81 4.70
C ALA A 43 -1.52 -13.29 4.56
N PHE A 44 -0.56 -12.36 4.42
CA PHE A 44 0.86 -12.68 4.40
C PHE A 44 1.40 -13.03 5.78
N GLU A 45 1.00 -12.31 6.83
CA GLU A 45 1.36 -12.61 8.22
C GLU A 45 0.82 -13.98 8.66
N ALA A 46 -0.40 -14.33 8.24
CA ALA A 46 -1.01 -15.63 8.55
C ALA A 46 -0.28 -16.83 7.94
N LYS A 47 0.57 -16.62 6.91
CA LYS A 47 1.34 -17.70 6.28
C LYS A 47 2.55 -18.18 7.10
N GLY A 48 2.84 -17.56 8.26
CA GLY A 48 3.83 -18.06 9.21
C GLY A 48 5.29 -17.90 8.78
N HIS A 49 5.58 -17.02 7.83
CA HIS A 49 6.95 -16.66 7.44
C HIS A 49 7.46 -15.48 8.28
N LYS A 50 8.77 -15.45 8.59
CA LYS A 50 9.45 -14.38 9.36
C LYS A 50 9.57 -13.03 8.62
N GLN A 51 8.77 -12.81 7.58
CA GLN A 51 8.87 -11.62 6.75
C GLN A 51 7.90 -10.55 7.28
N CYS A 52 8.39 -9.32 7.43
CA CYS A 52 7.56 -8.20 7.86
C CYS A 52 6.84 -7.63 6.65
N TYR A 53 5.51 -7.52 6.71
CA TYR A 53 4.68 -6.88 5.71
C TYR A 53 3.94 -5.70 6.34
N TRP A 54 3.82 -4.57 5.62
CA TRP A 54 3.01 -3.44 6.09
C TRP A 54 2.37 -2.70 4.91
N ALA A 55 1.24 -2.06 5.20
CA ALA A 55 0.54 -1.20 4.25
C ALA A 55 1.04 0.24 4.43
N CYS A 56 1.31 0.93 3.32
CA CYS A 56 1.77 2.31 3.30
C CYS A 56 1.04 3.08 2.18
N ALA A 57 0.65 4.32 2.42
CA ALA A 57 0.06 5.18 1.40
C ALA A 57 1.12 5.53 0.32
N ASP A 58 0.77 5.43 -0.96
CA ASP A 58 1.65 5.77 -2.09
C ASP A 58 2.10 7.24 -2.06
N ALA A 59 1.25 8.14 -1.57
CA ALA A 59 1.56 9.56 -1.43
C ALA A 59 2.70 9.82 -0.43
N GLU A 60 3.01 8.86 0.43
CA GLU A 60 4.10 8.93 1.41
C GLU A 60 5.39 8.27 0.92
N VAL A 61 5.45 7.75 -0.32
CA VAL A 61 6.67 7.19 -0.90
C VAL A 61 7.37 8.27 -1.76
N PRO A 62 8.32 9.05 -1.21
CA PRO A 62 9.02 10.07 -1.99
C PRO A 62 9.85 9.42 -3.11
N GLY A 63 9.61 9.84 -4.35
CA GLY A 63 10.50 9.57 -5.49
C GLY A 63 10.11 8.44 -6.44
N VAL A 64 8.96 7.77 -6.26
CA VAL A 64 8.41 6.86 -7.29
C VAL A 64 7.41 7.64 -8.16
N PRO A 65 7.68 7.87 -9.46
CA PRO A 65 6.69 8.48 -10.34
C PRO A 65 5.46 7.56 -10.46
N ARG A 66 4.29 8.19 -10.30
CA ARG A 66 2.94 7.61 -10.42
C ARG A 66 2.67 6.95 -11.77
#